data_AF-A0A958D6W4-F1
#
_entry.id   AF-A0A958D6W4-F1
#
_cell.length_a   1.000
_cell.length_b   1.000
_cell.length_c   1.000
_cell.angle_alpha   90.00
_cell.angle_beta   90.00
_cell.angle_gamma   90.00
#
_symmetry.space_group_name_H-M   'P 1'
#
loop_
_entity.id
_entity.type
_entity.pdbx_description
1 polymer ?
#
loop_
_entity_poly.entity_id
_entity_poly.type
_entity_poly.pdbx_seq_one_letter_code
_entity_poly.pdbx_strand_id
1 'polypeptide(L)'
;MTAVVPQNDREAKASTPAPLLPRLLRFVLLIVGDIVLIWILARMVSLGYLPLAAALLAIGIFVNVVMVRREAYPIRWMVVGLVLMALFTIYPIFFTVWVSFTNYGEGHLITQEQAIQQILKAKYLPE
;
A
#
# COMPACT_ATOMS: atom_id res chain seq x y z
N MET A 1 36.31 36.80 -50.28
CA MET A 1 36.75 36.39 -48.92
C MET A 1 35.93 37.19 -47.91
N THR A 2 34.78 36.67 -47.51
CA THR A 2 33.94 37.24 -46.44
C THR A 2 34.15 36.36 -45.21
N ALA A 3 34.67 36.94 -44.14
CA ALA A 3 35.03 36.22 -42.92
C ALA A 3 33.78 35.58 -42.29
N VAL A 4 33.84 34.26 -42.07
CA VAL A 4 32.89 33.55 -41.24
C VAL A 4 33.19 33.94 -39.79
N VAL A 5 32.30 34.71 -39.19
CA VAL A 5 32.32 34.99 -37.75
C VAL A 5 32.00 33.68 -37.03
N PRO A 6 32.85 33.19 -36.10
CA PRO A 6 32.52 32.02 -35.32
C PRO A 6 31.45 32.40 -34.29
N GLN A 7 30.25 31.83 -34.46
CA GLN A 7 29.18 31.95 -33.49
C GLN A 7 29.62 31.21 -32.21
N ASN A 8 29.87 31.99 -31.17
CA ASN A 8 30.31 31.49 -29.87
C ASN A 8 29.08 30.99 -29.11
N ASP A 9 28.70 29.75 -29.37
CA ASP A 9 27.53 29.06 -28.78
C ASP A 9 27.72 28.70 -27.30
N ARG A 10 28.62 29.40 -26.60
CA ARG A 10 28.76 29.33 -25.15
C ARG A 10 27.68 30.15 -24.47
N GLU A 11 26.43 29.88 -24.82
CA GLU A 11 25.32 30.14 -23.90
C GLU A 11 25.50 29.16 -22.74
N ALA A 12 26.19 29.64 -21.71
CA ALA A 12 26.21 29.04 -20.41
C ALA A 12 24.76 28.87 -19.97
N LYS A 13 24.22 27.65 -20.15
CA LYS A 13 22.98 27.19 -19.53
C LYS A 13 23.17 27.40 -18.02
N ALA A 14 22.73 28.55 -17.54
CA ALA A 14 22.61 28.84 -16.12
C ALA A 14 21.73 27.74 -15.54
N SER A 15 22.35 26.89 -14.72
CA SER A 15 21.72 25.82 -13.99
C SER A 15 20.67 26.42 -13.07
N THR A 16 19.44 26.51 -13.56
CA THR A 16 18.30 26.88 -12.72
C THR A 16 18.19 25.81 -11.63
N PRO A 17 18.35 26.15 -10.34
CA PRO A 17 18.21 25.17 -9.28
C PRO A 17 16.81 24.57 -9.39
N ALA A 18 16.74 23.24 -9.44
CA ALA A 18 15.47 22.53 -9.57
C ALA A 18 14.49 23.03 -8.48
N PRO A 19 13.22 23.31 -8.82
CA PRO A 19 12.28 23.89 -7.87
C PRO A 19 12.11 22.95 -6.65
N LEU A 20 12.46 23.44 -5.46
CA LEU A 20 12.43 22.68 -4.21
C LEU A 20 10.99 22.40 -3.73
N LEU A 21 10.07 23.30 -4.08
CA LEU A 21 8.66 23.25 -3.70
C LEU A 21 7.93 21.97 -4.15
N PRO A 22 7.93 21.56 -5.45
CA PRO A 22 7.27 20.32 -5.89
C PRO A 22 7.89 19.07 -5.26
N ARG A 23 9.18 19.11 -4.93
CA ARG A 23 9.85 18.00 -4.25
C ARG A 23 9.39 17.88 -2.80
N LEU A 24 9.27 19.00 -2.08
CA LEU A 24 8.73 19.04 -0.72
C LEU A 24 7.28 18.60 -0.67
N LEU A 25 6.42 19.14 -1.55
CA LEU A 25 5.01 18.78 -1.63
C LEU A 25 4.81 17.27 -1.81
N ARG A 26 5.62 16.65 -2.68
CA ARG A 26 5.59 15.21 -2.91
C ARG A 26 5.92 14.40 -1.66
N PHE A 27 6.93 14.80 -0.89
CA PHE A 27 7.27 14.11 0.36
C PHE A 27 6.22 14.33 1.44
N VAL A 28 5.66 15.55 1.54
CA VAL A 28 4.58 15.84 2.48
C VAL A 28 3.36 14.96 2.19
N LEU A 29 2.95 14.85 0.92
CA LEU A 29 1.81 14.00 0.53
C LEU A 29 2.05 12.52 0.87
N LEU A 30 3.28 12.04 0.64
CA LEU A 30 3.68 10.68 0.96
C LEU A 30 3.63 10.42 2.47
N ILE A 31 4.19 11.32 3.28
CA ILE A 31 4.19 11.21 4.75
C ILE A 31 2.76 11.24 5.30
N VAL A 32 1.90 12.13 4.79
CA VAL A 32 0.48 12.18 5.19
C VAL A 32 -0.22 10.86 4.84
N GLY A 33 0.05 10.32 3.65
CA GLY A 33 -0.46 9.00 3.25
C GLY A 33 0.01 7.88 4.19
N ASP A 34 1.29 7.88 4.56
CA ASP A 34 1.85 6.89 5.49
C ASP A 34 1.26 7.00 6.89
N ILE A 35 1.01 8.22 7.39
CA ILE A 35 0.34 8.42 8.69
C ILE A 35 -1.07 7.80 8.66
N VAL A 36 -1.83 8.04 7.60
CA VAL A 36 -3.17 7.45 7.41
C VAL A 36 -3.06 5.93 7.33
N LEU A 37 -2.09 5.40 6.58
CA LEU A 37 -1.86 3.97 6.46
C LEU A 37 -1.54 3.34 7.82
N ILE A 38 -0.63 3.92 8.59
CA ILE A 38 -0.24 3.43 9.92
C ILE A 38 -1.45 3.44 10.87
N TRP A 39 -2.27 4.49 10.82
CA TRP A 39 -3.49 4.57 11.62
C TRP A 39 -4.48 3.45 11.25
N ILE A 40 -4.70 3.19 9.94
CA ILE A 40 -5.53 2.07 9.47
C ILE A 40 -4.95 0.74 9.95
N LEU A 41 -3.64 0.51 9.79
CA LEU A 41 -2.96 -0.71 10.22
C LEU A 41 -3.13 -0.95 11.72
N ALA A 42 -2.93 0.08 12.56
CA ALA A 42 -3.14 -0.02 14.00
C ALA A 42 -4.59 -0.41 14.33
N ARG A 43 -5.58 0.17 13.63
CA ARG A 43 -6.98 -0.17 13.83
C ARG A 43 -7.27 -1.62 13.41
N MET A 44 -6.71 -2.07 12.30
CA MET A 44 -6.93 -3.43 11.80
C MET A 44 -6.34 -4.51 12.73
N VAL A 45 -5.15 -4.27 13.26
CA VAL A 45 -4.53 -5.15 14.25
C VAL A 45 -5.38 -5.22 15.51
N SER A 46 -5.93 -4.08 15.98
CA SER A 46 -6.83 -4.06 17.15
C SER A 46 -8.13 -4.86 16.95
N LEU A 47 -8.57 -5.04 15.70
CA LEU A 47 -9.77 -5.78 15.33
C LEU A 47 -9.49 -7.25 14.95
N GLY A 48 -8.22 -7.68 14.94
CA GLY A 48 -7.83 -9.04 14.60
C GLY A 48 -7.72 -9.33 13.10
N TYR A 49 -7.81 -8.33 12.22
CA TYR A 49 -7.72 -8.50 10.76
C TYR A 49 -6.27 -8.60 10.26
N LEU A 50 -5.51 -9.57 10.80
CA LEU A 50 -4.07 -9.71 10.55
C LEU A 50 -3.70 -9.94 9.07
N PRO A 51 -4.38 -10.82 8.29
CA PRO A 51 -3.99 -11.08 6.90
C PRO A 51 -4.11 -9.83 6.02
N LEU A 52 -5.20 -9.07 6.17
CA LEU A 52 -5.43 -7.85 5.40
C LEU A 52 -4.50 -6.71 5.86
N ALA A 53 -4.21 -6.61 7.15
CA ALA A 53 -3.21 -5.66 7.66
C ALA A 53 -1.80 -5.93 7.08
N ALA A 54 -1.38 -7.20 7.04
CA ALA A 54 -0.11 -7.59 6.45
C ALA A 54 -0.05 -7.25 4.95
N ALA A 55 -1.13 -7.48 4.20
CA ALA A 55 -1.22 -7.12 2.80
C ALA A 55 -1.12 -5.60 2.56
N LEU A 56 -1.85 -4.78 3.33
CA LEU A 56 -1.77 -3.33 3.23
C LEU A 56 -0.38 -2.78 3.61
N LEU A 57 0.26 -3.38 4.61
CA LEU A 57 1.64 -3.03 4.98
C LEU A 57 2.61 -3.32 3.82
N ALA A 58 2.51 -4.50 3.20
CA ALA A 58 3.33 -4.86 2.05
C ALA A 58 3.11 -3.90 0.87
N ILE A 59 1.86 -3.52 0.58
CA ILE A 59 1.52 -2.53 -0.44
C ILE A 59 2.10 -1.15 -0.09
N GLY A 60 1.99 -0.72 1.16
CA GLY A 60 2.57 0.55 1.62
C GLY A 60 4.09 0.61 1.47
N ILE A 61 4.79 -0.46 1.83
CA ILE A 61 6.24 -0.59 1.60
C ILE A 61 6.55 -0.51 0.11
N PHE A 62 5.79 -1.22 -0.74
CA PHE A 62 5.96 -1.18 -2.19
C PHE A 62 5.81 0.23 -2.75
N VAL A 63 4.74 0.95 -2.37
CA VAL A 63 4.51 2.34 -2.79
C VAL A 63 5.66 3.24 -2.35
N ASN A 64 6.12 3.11 -1.10
CA ASN A 64 7.24 3.88 -0.58
C ASN A 64 8.53 3.65 -1.37
N VAL A 65 8.87 2.39 -1.64
CA VAL A 65 10.06 2.03 -2.42
C VAL A 65 9.99 2.61 -3.84
N VAL A 66 8.84 2.48 -4.52
CA VAL A 66 8.65 3.00 -5.89
C VAL A 66 8.68 4.53 -5.91
N MET A 67 8.11 5.20 -4.91
CA MET A 67 8.12 6.65 -4.82
C MET A 67 9.51 7.21 -4.54
N VAL A 68 10.31 6.57 -3.68
CA VAL A 68 11.66 7.03 -3.32
C VAL A 68 12.70 6.71 -4.41
N ARG A 69 12.68 5.51 -5.01
CA ARG A 69 13.71 5.09 -5.99
C ARG A 69 13.61 5.84 -7.32
N ARG A 70 14.69 6.49 -7.75
CA ARG A 70 14.74 7.28 -9.01
C ARG A 70 14.50 6.44 -10.27
N GLU A 71 15.02 5.21 -10.29
CA GLU A 71 14.92 4.27 -11.41
C GLU A 71 13.50 3.72 -11.64
N ALA A 72 12.63 3.78 -10.63
CA ALA A 72 11.25 3.30 -10.73
C ALA A 72 10.30 4.27 -11.45
N TYR A 73 10.82 5.18 -12.29
CA TYR A 73 10.03 6.20 -12.97
C TYR A 73 8.86 5.62 -13.80
N PRO A 74 9.03 4.54 -14.59
CA PRO A 74 7.91 3.95 -15.34
C PRO A 74 6.81 3.41 -14.42
N ILE A 75 7.21 2.74 -13.33
CA ILE A 75 6.28 2.08 -12.40
C ILE A 75 5.44 3.11 -11.65
N ARG A 76 6.00 4.30 -11.34
CA ARG A 76 5.26 5.39 -10.65
C ARG A 76 3.97 5.79 -11.36
N TRP A 77 3.94 5.76 -12.69
CA TRP A 77 2.74 6.07 -13.47
C TRP A 77 1.65 5.01 -13.32
N MET A 78 2.05 3.78 -13.01
CA MET A 78 1.15 2.64 -12.83
C MET A 78 0.81 2.36 -11.36
N VAL A 79 1.41 3.09 -10.40
CA VAL A 79 1.28 2.78 -8.95
C VAL A 79 -0.18 2.67 -8.52
N VAL A 80 -1.05 3.57 -8.97
CA VAL A 80 -2.47 3.54 -8.61
C VAL A 80 -3.12 2.22 -9.07
N GLY A 81 -2.89 1.84 -10.33
CA GLY A 81 -3.40 0.57 -10.87
C GLY A 81 -2.80 -0.65 -10.18
N LEU A 82 -1.49 -0.63 -9.90
CA LEU A 82 -0.81 -1.73 -9.22
C LEU A 82 -1.28 -1.91 -7.77
N VAL A 83 -1.55 -0.82 -7.06
CA VAL A 83 -2.13 -0.87 -5.71
C VAL A 83 -3.53 -1.48 -5.74
N LEU A 84 -4.38 -1.04 -6.66
CA LEU A 84 -5.73 -1.59 -6.81
C LEU A 84 -5.69 -3.08 -7.19
N MET A 85 -4.84 -3.44 -8.15
CA MET A 85 -4.64 -4.84 -8.55
C MET A 85 -4.12 -5.69 -7.39
N ALA A 86 -3.17 -5.16 -6.60
CA ALA A 86 -2.64 -5.85 -5.44
C ALA A 86 -3.74 -6.10 -4.39
N LEU A 87 -4.60 -5.11 -4.14
CA LEU A 87 -5.63 -5.17 -3.12
C LEU A 87 -6.86 -5.99 -3.52
N PHE A 88 -7.29 -5.91 -4.79
CA PHE A 88 -8.55 -6.52 -5.25
C PHE A 88 -8.36 -7.79 -6.06
N THR A 89 -7.16 -8.05 -6.58
CA THR A 89 -6.88 -9.25 -7.39
C THR A 89 -5.87 -10.16 -6.71
N ILE A 90 -4.69 -9.63 -6.36
CA ILE A 90 -3.62 -10.46 -5.78
C ILE A 90 -3.98 -10.90 -4.36
N TYR A 91 -4.42 -9.98 -3.50
CA TYR A 91 -4.79 -10.29 -2.11
C TYR A 91 -5.81 -11.44 -1.99
N PRO A 92 -6.98 -11.44 -2.67
CA PRO A 92 -7.92 -12.54 -2.54
C PRO A 92 -7.36 -13.87 -3.02
N ILE A 93 -6.49 -13.90 -4.03
CA ILE A 93 -5.82 -15.13 -4.49
C ILE A 93 -4.92 -15.69 -3.38
N PHE A 94 -4.09 -14.86 -2.75
CA PHE A 94 -3.25 -15.33 -1.64
C PHE A 94 -4.08 -15.70 -0.40
N PHE A 95 -5.15 -14.95 -0.14
CA PHE A 95 -6.03 -15.24 0.98
C PHE A 95 -6.74 -16.58 0.82
N THR A 96 -7.25 -16.93 -0.36
CA THR A 96 -7.86 -18.25 -0.61
C THR A 96 -6.84 -19.38 -0.47
N VAL A 97 -5.62 -19.19 -0.97
CA VAL A 97 -4.53 -20.15 -0.77
C VAL A 97 -4.24 -20.33 0.72
N TRP A 98 -4.10 -19.26 1.49
CA TRP A 98 -3.90 -19.34 2.94
C TRP A 98 -5.06 -20.04 3.66
N VAL A 99 -6.31 -19.69 3.33
CA VAL A 99 -7.52 -20.32 3.89
C VAL A 99 -7.56 -21.82 3.58
N SER A 100 -7.07 -22.26 2.42
CA SER A 100 -7.03 -23.69 2.07
C SER A 100 -6.18 -24.56 3.00
N PHE A 101 -5.23 -23.96 3.72
CA PHE A 101 -4.43 -24.63 4.75
C PHE A 101 -5.09 -24.60 6.15
N THR A 102 -6.26 -24.00 6.28
CA THR A 102 -7.02 -23.90 7.53
C THR A 102 -8.28 -24.75 7.47
N ASN A 103 -8.81 -25.18 8.62
CA ASN A 103 -10.11 -25.85 8.70
C ASN A 103 -11.28 -24.84 8.66
N TYR A 104 -11.22 -23.86 7.75
CA TYR A 104 -12.28 -22.87 7.57
C TYR A 104 -13.27 -23.39 6.54
N GLY A 105 -14.44 -23.82 7.01
CA GLY A 105 -15.47 -24.45 6.19
C GLY A 105 -16.80 -24.55 6.93
N GLU A 106 -17.71 -25.36 6.40
CA GLU A 106 -19.01 -25.61 7.05
C GLU A 106 -18.80 -26.14 8.48
N GLY A 107 -19.47 -25.49 9.46
CA GLY A 107 -19.30 -25.79 10.89
C GLY A 107 -18.13 -25.08 11.61
N HIS A 108 -17.21 -24.42 10.89
CA HIS A 108 -16.02 -23.76 11.46
C HIS A 108 -15.89 -22.29 11.00
N LEU A 109 -16.98 -21.54 11.07
CA LEU A 109 -17.05 -20.16 10.57
C LEU A 109 -16.68 -19.09 11.60
N ILE A 110 -16.68 -19.47 12.88
CA ILE A 110 -16.46 -18.57 14.01
C ILE A 110 -15.22 -18.99 14.78
N THR A 111 -14.63 -18.04 15.51
CA THR A 111 -13.52 -18.38 16.40
C THR A 111 -14.02 -19.24 17.56
N GLN A 112 -13.12 -20.02 18.15
CA GLN A 112 -13.44 -20.86 19.31
C GLN A 112 -14.06 -20.03 20.45
N GLU A 113 -13.51 -18.84 20.73
CA GLU A 113 -14.05 -17.94 21.76
C GLU A 113 -15.48 -17.52 21.46
N GLN A 114 -15.77 -17.17 20.20
CA GLN A 114 -17.12 -16.83 19.77
C GLN A 114 -18.08 -18.02 19.90
N ALA A 115 -17.63 -19.23 19.57
CA ALA A 115 -18.42 -20.45 19.72
C ALA A 115 -18.76 -20.72 21.18
N ILE A 116 -17.79 -20.64 22.09
CA ILE A 116 -18.00 -20.80 23.53
C ILE A 116 -19.02 -19.76 24.05
N GLN A 117 -18.84 -18.48 23.67
CA GLN A 117 -19.76 -17.41 24.08
C GLN A 117 -21.19 -17.65 23.57
N GLN A 118 -21.36 -18.20 22.37
CA GLN A 118 -22.69 -18.54 21.85
C GLN A 118 -23.32 -19.71 22.61
N ILE A 119 -22.54 -20.77 22.90
CA ILE A 119 -23.01 -21.93 23.65
C ILE A 119 -23.41 -21.53 25.08
N LEU A 120 -22.63 -20.68 25.75
CA LEU A 120 -22.96 -20.19 27.09
C LEU A 120 -24.19 -19.29 27.12
N LYS A 121 -24.50 -18.60 26.02
CA LYS A 121 -25.73 -17.81 25.86
C LYS A 121 -26.96 -18.66 25.55
N ALA A 122 -26.77 -19.90 25.08
CA ALA A 122 -27.89 -20.79 24.80
C ALA A 122 -28.57 -21.16 26.12
N LYS A 123 -29.77 -20.62 26.34
CA LYS A 123 -30.58 -20.94 27.51
C LYS A 123 -31.41 -22.18 27.23
N TYR A 124 -31.20 -23.23 28.02
CA TYR A 124 -32.08 -24.39 28.00
C TYR A 124 -33.44 -23.99 28.59
N LEU A 125 -34.51 -24.16 27.81
CA LEU A 125 -35.86 -24.25 28.34
C LEU A 125 -36.03 -25.70 28.82
N PRO A 126 -36.21 -25.94 30.13
CA PRO A 126 -36.63 -27.26 30.59
C PRO A 126 -38.04 -27.51 30.04
N GLU A 127 -38.23 -28.67 29.41
CA GLU A 127 -39.56 -29.17 29.06
C GLU A 127 -40.31 -29.63 30.31
#